data_AF-A0AAD5DHZ5-F1
#
_entry.id   AF-A0AAD5DHZ5-F1
#
_cell.length_a   1.000
_cell.length_b   1.000
_cell.length_c   1.000
_cell.angle_alpha   90.00
_cell.angle_beta   90.00
_cell.angle_gamma   90.00
#
_symmetry.space_group_name_H-M   'P 1'
#
loop_
_entity.id
_entity.type
_entity.pdbx_description
1 polymer ?
#
loop_
_entity_poly.entity_id
_entity_poly.type
_entity_poly.pdbx_seq_one_letter_code
_entity_poly.pdbx_strand_id
1 'polypeptide(L)'
;MARLPSRAARWLAVHAADPYRRQVNSYAAANVDRILLNFIVVTFPIILAAKSGGRPGLLLLGGCGVLLSAAVLAVMRRRPSAYIANREAFIVLPALLVPLLAIRLNLADVFGHLQRHGGSPLRLLGLLLLSHPGTWVLISALCGGAAIAANVLVLPVLALPTVWASRGMCQQVLHVPGVEEPLARLHGALDTLQ
;
A
#
# COMPACT_ATOMS: atom_id res chain seq x y z
N MET A 1 -22.02 24.63 5.85
CA MET A 1 -21.07 23.83 6.67
C MET A 1 -21.87 22.89 7.56
N ALA A 2 -21.91 21.59 7.23
CA ALA A 2 -22.63 20.61 8.02
C ALA A 2 -21.88 20.34 9.34
N ARG A 3 -22.56 20.43 10.49
CA ARG A 3 -21.98 20.06 11.79
C ARG A 3 -21.67 18.57 11.76
N LEU A 4 -20.40 18.19 11.90
CA LEU A 4 -20.02 16.81 12.14
C LEU A 4 -20.85 16.28 13.32
N PRO A 5 -21.47 15.08 13.21
CA PRO A 5 -22.29 14.54 14.27
C PRO A 5 -21.47 14.50 15.56
N SER A 6 -22.01 15.06 16.64
CA SER A 6 -21.34 15.33 17.92
C SER A 6 -20.57 14.14 18.50
N ARG A 7 -20.92 12.91 18.11
CA ARG A 7 -20.24 11.66 18.48
C ARG A 7 -18.88 11.49 17.80
N ALA A 8 -18.76 11.78 16.50
CA ALA A 8 -17.51 11.63 15.76
C ALA A 8 -16.45 12.64 16.25
N ALA A 9 -16.86 13.90 16.46
CA ALA A 9 -15.98 14.93 17.00
C ALA A 9 -15.50 14.59 18.43
N ARG A 10 -16.39 14.06 19.28
CA ARG A 10 -16.04 13.61 20.63
C ARG A 10 -15.09 12.42 20.60
N TRP A 11 -15.35 11.45 19.73
CA TRP A 11 -14.46 10.30 19.54
C TRP A 11 -13.07 10.73 19.07
N LEU A 12 -12.98 11.63 18.08
CA LEU A 12 -11.72 12.20 17.61
C LEU A 12 -10.98 12.96 18.73
N ALA A 13 -11.68 13.72 19.57
CA ALA A 13 -11.08 14.44 20.69
C ALA A 13 -10.52 13.49 21.77
N VAL A 14 -11.27 12.44 22.14
CA VAL A 14 -10.77 11.40 23.06
C VAL A 14 -9.56 10.70 22.46
N HIS A 15 -9.63 10.36 21.18
CA HIS A 15 -8.52 9.72 20.48
C HIS A 15 -7.30 10.64 20.32
N ALA A 16 -7.49 11.95 20.20
CA ALA A 16 -6.43 12.97 20.22
C ALA A 16 -5.68 13.03 21.55
N ALA A 17 -6.37 12.79 22.67
CA ALA A 17 -5.80 12.86 24.01
C ALA A 17 -5.08 11.57 24.47
N ASP A 18 -5.29 10.44 23.76
CA ASP A 18 -4.80 9.12 24.16
C ASP A 18 -3.26 9.07 24.34
N PRO A 19 -2.75 8.80 25.57
CA PRO A 19 -1.32 8.74 25.84
C PRO A 19 -0.64 7.55 25.17
N TYR A 20 -1.32 6.40 25.04
CA TYR A 20 -0.78 5.23 24.37
C TYR A 20 -0.57 5.52 22.88
N ARG A 21 -1.57 6.12 22.23
CA ARG A 21 -1.45 6.57 20.84
C ARG A 21 -0.26 7.51 20.63
N ARG A 22 -0.07 8.50 21.52
CA ARG A 22 1.07 9.43 21.42
C ARG A 22 2.42 8.72 21.53
N GLN A 23 2.54 7.74 22.41
CA GLN A 23 3.74 6.91 22.56
C GLN A 23 4.01 6.06 21.30
N VAL A 24 2.98 5.40 20.77
CA VAL A 24 3.11 4.59 19.55
C VAL A 24 3.48 5.47 18.35
N ASN A 25 2.84 6.64 18.21
CA ASN A 25 3.13 7.56 17.11
C ASN A 25 4.53 8.16 17.20
N SER A 26 5.03 8.50 18.38
CA SER A 26 6.40 9.01 18.53
C SER A 26 7.44 7.93 18.21
N TYR A 27 7.22 6.69 18.66
CA TYR A 27 8.09 5.56 18.33
C TYR A 27 8.10 5.28 16.83
N ALA A 28 6.93 5.19 16.20
CA ALA A 28 6.82 4.91 14.77
C ALA A 28 7.40 6.04 13.91
N ALA A 29 7.19 7.31 14.30
CA ALA A 29 7.79 8.46 13.63
C ALA A 29 9.33 8.41 13.63
N ALA A 30 9.93 8.01 14.75
CA ALA A 30 11.39 7.96 14.89
C ALA A 30 12.02 6.77 14.14
N ASN A 31 11.37 5.61 14.16
CA ASN A 31 11.98 4.35 13.75
C ASN A 31 11.49 3.83 12.39
N VAL A 32 10.22 4.02 12.06
CA VAL A 32 9.58 3.34 10.92
C VAL A 32 9.28 4.33 9.80
N ASP A 33 8.53 5.39 10.08
CA ASP A 33 8.00 6.28 9.06
C ASP A 33 9.09 6.97 8.28
N ARG A 34 10.16 7.40 8.96
CA ARG A 34 11.30 8.03 8.32
C ARG A 34 11.96 7.10 7.31
N ILE A 35 12.14 5.83 7.66
CA ILE A 35 12.76 4.85 6.75
C ILE A 35 11.85 4.61 5.56
N LEU A 36 10.56 4.36 5.83
CA LEU A 36 9.56 4.10 4.80
C LEU A 36 9.39 5.28 3.83
N LEU A 37 9.23 6.49 4.34
CA LEU A 37 9.05 7.69 3.52
C LEU A 37 10.31 8.01 2.71
N ASN A 38 11.51 7.86 3.27
CA ASN A 38 12.74 8.01 2.49
C ASN A 38 12.84 6.94 1.39
N PHE A 39 12.50 5.68 1.71
CA PHE A 39 12.49 4.60 0.72
C PHE A 39 11.53 4.90 -0.43
N ILE A 40 10.32 5.37 -0.12
CA ILE A 40 9.35 5.77 -1.15
C ILE A 40 9.92 6.93 -1.97
N VAL A 41 10.37 8.01 -1.35
CA VAL A 41 10.85 9.21 -2.07
C VAL A 41 12.05 8.90 -2.97
N VAL A 42 12.94 8.00 -2.57
CA VAL A 42 14.16 7.66 -3.34
C VAL A 42 13.90 6.55 -4.35
N THR A 43 13.30 5.45 -3.93
CA THR A 43 13.22 4.22 -4.74
C THR A 43 12.03 4.21 -5.68
N PHE A 44 10.86 4.75 -5.28
CA PHE A 44 9.68 4.71 -6.14
C PHE A 44 9.84 5.46 -7.46
N PRO A 45 10.48 6.64 -7.54
CA PRO A 45 10.73 7.29 -8.83
C PRO A 45 11.49 6.41 -9.81
N ILE A 46 12.48 5.65 -9.33
CA ILE A 46 13.28 4.74 -10.14
C ILE A 46 12.41 3.58 -10.64
N ILE A 47 11.66 2.94 -9.74
CA ILE A 47 10.74 1.85 -10.10
C ILE A 47 9.69 2.35 -11.10
N LEU A 48 9.13 3.53 -10.85
CA LEU A 48 8.10 4.15 -11.68
C LEU A 48 8.64 4.48 -13.06
N ALA A 49 9.83 5.07 -13.15
CA ALA A 49 10.49 5.34 -14.44
C ALA A 49 10.72 4.03 -15.21
N ALA A 50 11.28 3.01 -14.55
CA ALA A 50 11.56 1.72 -15.17
C ALA A 50 10.30 0.94 -15.60
N LYS A 51 9.21 1.01 -14.82
CA LYS A 51 7.99 0.22 -15.05
C LYS A 51 6.88 0.96 -15.78
N SER A 52 6.93 2.29 -15.88
CA SER A 52 5.87 3.05 -16.53
C SER A 52 5.73 2.75 -18.02
N GLY A 53 6.79 2.28 -18.68
CA GLY A 53 6.78 1.92 -20.10
C GLY A 53 6.25 3.05 -20.99
N GLY A 54 6.55 4.30 -20.64
CA GLY A 54 6.07 5.49 -21.36
C GLY A 54 4.61 5.86 -21.13
N ARG A 55 3.92 5.28 -20.13
CA ARG A 55 2.51 5.59 -19.83
C ARG A 55 2.42 6.82 -18.91
N PRO A 56 2.03 8.01 -19.42
CA PRO A 56 2.09 9.26 -18.66
C PRO A 56 1.16 9.26 -17.45
N GLY A 57 0.01 8.57 -17.53
CA GLY A 57 -0.92 8.46 -16.41
C GLY A 57 -0.33 7.73 -15.19
N LEU A 58 0.53 6.73 -15.41
CA LEU A 58 1.23 6.03 -14.32
C LEU A 58 2.29 6.93 -13.69
N LEU A 59 3.06 7.64 -14.53
CA LEU A 59 4.06 8.61 -14.07
C LEU A 59 3.42 9.71 -13.23
N LEU A 60 2.27 10.24 -13.66
CA LEU A 60 1.55 11.27 -12.93
C LEU A 60 1.04 10.74 -11.58
N LEU A 61 0.35 9.60 -11.58
CA LEU A 61 -0.19 9.01 -10.34
C LEU A 61 0.92 8.67 -9.35
N GLY A 62 1.98 8.00 -9.81
CA GLY A 62 3.11 7.64 -8.95
C GLY A 62 3.91 8.88 -8.51
N GLY A 63 4.06 9.87 -9.39
CA GLY A 63 4.67 11.16 -9.08
C GLY A 63 3.92 11.91 -7.98
N CYS A 64 2.57 11.93 -8.02
CA CYS A 64 1.75 12.47 -6.93
C CYS A 64 2.01 11.74 -5.61
N GLY A 65 2.13 10.41 -5.62
CA GLY A 65 2.47 9.63 -4.42
C GLY A 65 3.83 9.97 -3.83
N VAL A 66 4.83 10.14 -4.69
CA VAL A 66 6.19 10.54 -4.29
C VAL A 66 6.19 11.96 -3.71
N LEU A 67 5.55 12.92 -4.38
CA LEU A 67 5.46 14.30 -3.92
C LEU A 67 4.72 14.42 -2.58
N LEU A 68 3.63 13.67 -2.41
CA LEU A 68 2.88 13.63 -1.15
C LEU A 68 3.73 13.04 -0.03
N SER A 69 4.45 11.95 -0.30
CA SER A 69 5.38 11.33 0.66
C SER A 69 6.52 12.28 1.04
N ALA A 70 7.06 13.04 0.07
CA ALA A 70 8.09 14.05 0.30
C ALA A 70 7.56 15.22 1.14
N ALA A 71 6.34 15.67 0.89
CA ALA A 71 5.68 16.71 1.69
C ALA A 71 5.49 16.25 3.15
N VAL A 72 5.03 15.02 3.36
CA VAL A 72 4.89 14.42 4.69
C VAL A 72 6.24 14.30 5.40
N LEU A 73 7.27 13.83 4.69
CA LEU A 73 8.64 13.75 5.19
C LEU A 73 9.17 15.14 5.60
N ALA A 74 8.87 16.18 4.81
CA ALA A 74 9.23 17.56 5.14
C ALA A 74 8.49 18.07 6.39
N VAL A 75 7.19 17.78 6.53
CA VAL A 75 6.41 18.12 7.74
C VAL A 75 6.99 17.41 8.96
N MET A 76 7.30 16.11 8.86
CA MET A 76 7.90 15.33 9.93
C MET A 76 9.25 15.92 10.39
N ARG A 77 10.08 16.40 9.46
CA ARG A 77 11.38 17.04 9.77
C ARG A 77 11.23 18.44 10.36
N ARG A 78 10.33 19.26 9.82
CA ARG A 78 10.19 20.68 10.19
C ARG A 78 9.26 20.92 11.39
N ARG A 79 8.27 20.05 11.58
CA ARG A 79 7.23 20.15 12.61
C ARG A 79 6.93 18.77 13.21
N PRO A 80 7.90 18.12 13.86
CA PRO A 80 7.76 16.75 14.36
C PRO A 80 6.59 16.60 15.33
N SER A 81 6.34 17.57 16.21
CA SER A 81 5.21 17.54 17.15
C SER A 81 3.86 17.55 16.43
N ALA A 82 3.72 18.37 15.39
CA ALA A 82 2.50 18.42 14.59
C ALA A 82 2.29 17.14 13.77
N TYR A 83 3.37 16.57 13.24
CA TYR A 83 3.36 15.27 12.57
C TYR A 83 2.90 14.16 13.53
N ILE A 84 3.53 14.01 14.69
CA ILE A 84 3.19 12.96 15.67
C ILE A 84 1.73 13.07 16.12
N ALA A 85 1.22 14.29 16.34
CA ALA A 85 -0.17 14.51 16.74
C ALA A 85 -1.19 14.11 15.66
N ASN A 86 -0.81 14.18 14.38
CA ASN A 86 -1.68 13.92 13.23
C ASN A 86 -1.13 12.79 12.33
N ARG A 87 -0.32 11.90 12.88
CA ARG A 87 0.48 10.94 12.12
C ARG A 87 -0.37 10.07 11.20
N GLU A 88 -1.49 9.58 11.72
CA GLU A 88 -2.38 8.69 10.97
C GLU A 88 -2.93 9.40 9.74
N ALA A 89 -3.37 10.66 9.86
CA ALA A 89 -3.83 11.43 8.71
C ALA A 89 -2.73 11.64 7.66
N PHE A 90 -1.50 11.93 8.11
CA PHE A 90 -0.36 12.13 7.23
C PHE A 90 0.09 10.85 6.51
N ILE A 91 0.02 9.69 7.16
CA ILE A 91 0.47 8.41 6.58
C ILE A 91 -0.61 7.74 5.73
N VAL A 92 -1.89 7.88 6.08
CA VAL A 92 -3.00 7.26 5.34
C VAL A 92 -3.07 7.75 3.90
N LEU A 93 -2.85 9.05 3.68
CA LEU A 93 -2.91 9.66 2.36
C LEU A 93 -1.90 9.06 1.36
N PRO A 94 -0.58 9.04 1.64
CA PRO A 94 0.39 8.30 0.84
C PRO A 94 0.10 6.80 0.76
N ALA A 95 -0.30 6.18 1.88
CA ALA A 95 -0.57 4.74 1.94
C ALA A 95 -1.74 4.31 1.05
N LEU A 96 -2.70 5.20 0.75
CA LEU A 96 -3.78 4.96 -0.20
C LEU A 96 -3.33 4.98 -1.66
N LEU A 97 -2.32 5.80 -1.98
CA LEU A 97 -1.82 5.91 -3.35
C LEU A 97 -0.99 4.69 -3.77
N VAL A 98 -0.30 4.04 -2.83
CA VAL A 98 0.49 2.83 -3.08
C VAL A 98 -0.35 1.68 -3.68
N PRO A 99 -1.46 1.21 -3.08
CA PRO A 99 -2.26 0.14 -3.64
C PRO A 99 -2.93 0.56 -4.95
N LEU A 100 -3.36 1.82 -5.10
CA LEU A 100 -3.90 2.32 -6.38
C LEU A 100 -2.86 2.25 -7.50
N LEU A 101 -1.63 2.67 -7.22
CA LEU A 101 -0.52 2.57 -8.17
C LEU A 101 -0.18 1.12 -8.47
N ALA A 102 -0.10 0.26 -7.45
CA ALA A 102 0.17 -1.17 -7.60
C ALA A 102 -0.89 -1.86 -8.48
N ILE A 103 -2.18 -1.58 -8.25
CA ILE A 103 -3.30 -2.05 -9.10
C ILE A 103 -3.05 -1.66 -10.55
N ARG A 104 -2.77 -0.37 -10.81
CA ARG A 104 -2.56 0.14 -12.17
C ARG A 104 -1.31 -0.44 -12.83
N LEU A 105 -0.22 -0.61 -12.09
CA LEU A 105 1.01 -1.24 -12.56
C LEU A 105 0.80 -2.73 -12.89
N ASN A 106 0.00 -3.44 -12.10
CA ASN A 106 -0.25 -4.85 -12.37
C ASN A 106 -1.17 -5.07 -13.55
N LEU A 107 -2.28 -4.32 -13.63
CA LEU A 107 -3.16 -4.36 -14.79
C LEU A 107 -2.43 -3.97 -16.08
N ALA A 108 -1.33 -3.23 -15.96
CA ALA A 108 -0.48 -2.81 -17.07
C ALA A 108 0.53 -3.87 -17.54
N ASP A 109 0.99 -4.76 -16.65
CA ASP A 109 2.13 -5.68 -16.84
C ASP A 109 1.83 -7.11 -16.35
N VAL A 110 0.58 -7.60 -16.48
CA VAL A 110 0.22 -8.98 -16.08
C VAL A 110 1.12 -10.01 -16.79
N PHE A 111 1.38 -9.80 -18.07
CA PHE A 111 2.21 -10.68 -18.89
C PHE A 111 3.69 -10.69 -18.47
N GLY A 112 4.22 -9.57 -17.95
CA GLY A 112 5.61 -9.49 -17.54
C GLY A 112 5.95 -10.41 -16.36
N HIS A 113 5.00 -10.72 -15.49
CA HIS A 113 5.21 -11.67 -14.39
C HIS A 113 5.37 -13.11 -14.88
N LEU A 114 4.60 -13.48 -15.91
CA LEU A 114 4.64 -14.82 -16.49
C LEU A 114 5.95 -15.09 -17.25
N GLN A 115 6.56 -14.08 -17.86
CA GLN A 115 7.88 -14.24 -18.47
C GLN A 115 9.00 -14.33 -17.41
N ARG A 116 8.82 -13.68 -16.25
CA ARG A 116 9.86 -13.56 -15.22
C ARG A 116 9.93 -14.75 -14.26
N HIS A 117 8.92 -15.63 -14.16
CA HIS A 117 8.97 -16.73 -13.18
C HIS A 117 9.82 -17.94 -13.62
N GLY A 118 10.14 -18.06 -14.91
CA GLY A 118 11.04 -19.11 -15.42
C GLY A 118 10.60 -20.54 -15.08
N GLY A 119 9.30 -20.82 -15.08
CA GLY A 119 8.74 -22.15 -14.77
C GLY A 119 8.58 -22.48 -13.28
N SER A 120 9.12 -21.68 -12.36
CA SER A 120 9.02 -21.95 -10.92
C SER A 120 7.68 -21.45 -10.33
N PRO A 121 6.88 -22.32 -9.68
CA PRO A 121 5.61 -21.92 -9.07
C PRO A 121 5.80 -21.04 -7.83
N LEU A 122 6.82 -21.29 -7.01
CA LEU A 122 7.16 -20.45 -5.86
C LEU A 122 7.59 -19.05 -6.28
N ARG A 123 8.38 -18.95 -7.37
CA ARG A 123 8.76 -17.65 -7.92
C ARG A 123 7.56 -16.89 -8.46
N LEU A 124 6.63 -17.58 -9.12
CA LEU A 124 5.39 -16.99 -9.59
C LEU A 124 4.53 -16.49 -8.42
N LEU A 125 4.36 -17.28 -7.36
CA LEU A 125 3.65 -16.87 -6.14
C LEU A 125 4.30 -15.64 -5.52
N GLY A 126 5.63 -15.62 -5.38
CA GLY A 126 6.36 -14.47 -4.86
C GLY A 126 6.15 -13.21 -5.71
N LEU A 127 6.19 -13.33 -7.04
CA LEU A 127 5.91 -12.22 -7.96
C LEU A 127 4.47 -11.73 -7.83
N LEU A 128 3.49 -12.63 -7.73
CA LEU A 128 2.09 -12.29 -7.53
C LEU A 128 1.86 -11.60 -6.18
N LEU A 129 2.47 -12.09 -5.09
CA LEU A 129 2.38 -11.47 -3.77
C LEU A 129 3.04 -10.08 -3.75
N LEU A 130 4.25 -9.93 -4.28
CA LEU A 130 4.94 -8.64 -4.37
C LEU A 130 4.19 -7.63 -5.24
N SER A 131 3.45 -8.14 -6.22
CA SER A 131 2.61 -7.34 -7.10
C SER A 131 1.31 -6.96 -6.39
N HIS A 132 0.72 -7.87 -5.62
CA HIS A 132 -0.61 -7.68 -5.08
C HIS A 132 -0.69 -6.47 -4.13
N PRO A 133 -1.60 -5.51 -4.36
CA PRO A 133 -1.76 -4.32 -3.51
C PRO A 133 -2.04 -4.68 -2.05
N GLY A 134 -2.80 -5.76 -1.81
CA GLY A 134 -3.12 -6.24 -0.46
C GLY A 134 -1.89 -6.62 0.36
N THR A 135 -0.81 -7.10 -0.27
CA THR A 135 0.44 -7.44 0.43
C THR A 135 1.08 -6.19 1.01
N TRP A 136 1.12 -5.10 0.23
CA TRP A 136 1.67 -3.83 0.70
C TRP A 136 0.81 -3.19 1.78
N VAL A 137 -0.53 -3.32 1.66
CA VAL A 137 -1.46 -2.89 2.72
C VAL A 137 -1.20 -3.66 4.01
N LEU A 138 -1.04 -4.99 3.93
CA LEU A 138 -0.78 -5.84 5.08
C LEU A 138 0.57 -5.52 5.73
N ILE A 139 1.65 -5.42 4.94
CA ILE A 139 2.97 -5.00 5.42
C ILE A 139 2.87 -3.62 6.10
N SER A 140 2.18 -2.67 5.48
CA SER A 140 2.01 -1.33 6.05
C SER A 140 1.24 -1.36 7.37
N ALA A 141 0.23 -2.23 7.49
CA ALA A 141 -0.53 -2.39 8.73
C ALA A 141 0.29 -3.05 9.85
N LEU A 142 1.06 -4.09 9.51
CA LEU A 142 1.89 -4.83 10.46
C LEU A 142 3.12 -4.03 10.91
N CYS A 143 3.80 -3.36 9.98
CA CYS A 143 5.03 -2.62 10.26
C CYS A 143 4.77 -1.18 10.70
N GLY A 144 3.67 -0.56 10.23
CA GLY A 144 3.39 0.85 10.44
C GLY A 144 2.93 1.21 11.85
N GLY A 145 2.62 0.24 12.71
CA GLY A 145 2.26 0.49 14.11
C GLY A 145 1.14 1.53 14.25
N ALA A 146 0.12 1.50 13.38
CA ALA A 146 -1.02 2.39 13.53
C ALA A 146 -1.83 1.97 14.77
N ALA A 147 -2.34 2.95 15.53
CA ALA A 147 -3.23 2.65 16.65
C ALA A 147 -4.42 1.82 16.17
N ILE A 148 -4.89 0.87 16.99
CA ILE A 148 -5.97 -0.09 16.65
C ILE A 148 -7.19 0.62 16.04
N ALA A 149 -7.57 1.77 16.60
CA ALA A 149 -8.68 2.59 16.12
C ALA A 149 -8.49 3.13 14.69
N ALA A 150 -7.25 3.46 14.29
CA ALA A 150 -6.95 3.85 12.92
C ALA A 150 -7.06 2.65 11.98
N ASN A 151 -6.63 1.46 12.40
CA ASN A 151 -6.75 0.25 11.58
C ASN A 151 -8.21 -0.10 11.24
N VAL A 152 -9.16 0.16 12.15
CA VAL A 152 -10.60 -0.07 11.90
C VAL A 152 -11.12 0.74 10.70
N LEU A 153 -10.56 1.93 10.45
CA LEU A 153 -10.95 2.76 9.31
C LEU A 153 -10.04 2.55 8.10
N VAL A 154 -8.74 2.45 8.34
CA VAL A 154 -7.72 2.37 7.29
C VAL A 154 -7.78 1.04 6.56
N LEU A 155 -7.97 -0.07 7.28
CA LEU A 155 -8.00 -1.40 6.64
C LEU A 155 -9.18 -1.55 5.68
N PRO A 156 -10.44 -1.20 6.00
CA PRO A 156 -11.52 -1.26 5.03
C PRO A 156 -11.27 -0.35 3.82
N VAL A 157 -10.77 0.87 4.03
CA VAL A 157 -10.50 1.81 2.95
C VAL A 157 -9.39 1.32 2.02
N LEU A 158 -8.38 0.61 2.53
CA LEU A 158 -7.32 0.01 1.73
C LEU A 158 -7.72 -1.35 1.11
N ALA A 159 -8.56 -2.11 1.80
CA ALA A 159 -9.03 -3.42 1.37
C ALA A 159 -10.06 -3.31 0.24
N LEU A 160 -10.96 -2.33 0.27
CA LEU A 160 -12.01 -2.16 -0.73
C LEU A 160 -11.44 -2.04 -2.16
N PRO A 161 -10.49 -1.12 -2.45
CA PRO A 161 -9.86 -1.03 -3.78
C PRO A 161 -9.12 -2.32 -4.15
N THR A 162 -8.49 -2.97 -3.18
CA THR A 162 -7.76 -4.22 -3.38
C THR A 162 -8.71 -5.32 -3.84
N VAL A 163 -9.77 -5.59 -3.07
CA VAL A 163 -10.77 -6.62 -3.38
C VAL A 163 -11.47 -6.33 -4.71
N TRP A 164 -11.81 -5.06 -4.95
CA TRP A 164 -12.44 -4.64 -6.19
C TRP A 164 -11.53 -4.88 -7.40
N ALA A 165 -10.23 -4.55 -7.28
CA ALA A 165 -9.25 -4.76 -8.34
C ALA A 165 -8.87 -6.23 -8.53
N SER A 166 -8.87 -7.04 -7.47
CA SER A 166 -8.51 -8.47 -7.55
C SER A 166 -9.37 -9.22 -8.56
N ARG A 167 -10.66 -8.90 -8.68
CA ARG A 167 -11.54 -9.52 -9.70
C ARG A 167 -11.02 -9.27 -11.12
N GLY A 168 -10.68 -8.03 -11.44
CA GLY A 168 -10.13 -7.67 -12.75
C GLY A 168 -8.77 -8.29 -13.00
N MET A 169 -7.90 -8.33 -11.98
CA MET A 169 -6.58 -8.98 -12.09
C MET A 169 -6.69 -10.49 -12.33
N CYS A 170 -7.54 -11.19 -11.57
CA CYS A 170 -7.79 -12.62 -11.76
C CYS A 170 -8.35 -12.91 -13.16
N GLN A 171 -9.33 -12.12 -13.61
CA GLN A 171 -9.87 -12.25 -14.96
C GLN A 171 -8.79 -12.05 -16.02
N GLN A 172 -7.96 -11.00 -15.91
CA GLN A 172 -6.87 -10.76 -16.87
C GLN A 172 -5.85 -11.89 -16.90
N VAL A 173 -5.48 -12.44 -15.74
CA VAL A 173 -4.55 -13.58 -15.65
C VAL A 173 -5.10 -14.78 -16.40
N LEU A 174 -6.40 -15.08 -16.29
CA LEU A 174 -7.04 -16.21 -16.98
C LEU A 174 -7.11 -16.05 -18.50
N HIS A 175 -6.97 -14.84 -19.03
CA HIS A 175 -6.92 -14.60 -20.48
C HIS A 175 -5.51 -14.72 -21.05
N VAL A 176 -4.49 -14.98 -20.23
CA VAL A 176 -3.12 -15.13 -20.72
C VAL A 176 -2.91 -16.53 -21.29
N PRO A 177 -2.52 -16.69 -22.56
CA PRO A 177 -2.25 -18.02 -23.13
C PRO A 177 -1.13 -18.74 -22.39
N GLY A 178 -1.33 -20.02 -22.03
CA GLY A 178 -0.34 -20.86 -21.36
C GLY A 178 -0.22 -20.64 -19.85
N VAL A 179 -1.15 -19.90 -19.25
CA VAL A 179 -1.21 -19.65 -17.81
C VAL A 179 -1.75 -20.85 -17.01
N GLU A 180 -2.46 -21.76 -17.69
CA GLU A 180 -3.22 -22.85 -17.09
C GLU A 180 -2.30 -23.82 -16.35
N GLU A 181 -1.20 -24.23 -16.98
CA GLU A 181 -0.27 -25.19 -16.38
C GLU A 181 0.47 -24.60 -15.16
N PRO A 182 1.07 -23.39 -15.21
CA PRO A 182 1.66 -22.75 -14.04
C PRO A 182 0.66 -22.57 -12.88
N LEU A 183 -0.59 -22.19 -13.18
CA LEU A 183 -1.64 -22.04 -12.16
C LEU A 183 -2.05 -23.39 -11.57
N ALA A 184 -2.21 -24.43 -12.39
CA ALA A 184 -2.54 -25.77 -11.91
C ALA A 184 -1.46 -26.32 -10.98
N ARG A 185 -0.17 -26.15 -11.33
CA ARG A 185 0.95 -26.53 -10.48
C ARG A 185 0.99 -25.75 -9.17
N LEU A 186 0.72 -24.45 -9.22
CA LEU A 186 0.64 -23.62 -8.02
C LEU A 186 -0.51 -24.05 -7.11
N HIS A 187 -1.68 -24.32 -7.69
CA HIS A 187 -2.86 -24.78 -6.94
C HIS A 187 -2.58 -26.13 -6.27
N GLY A 188 -2.06 -27.11 -7.01
CA GLY A 188 -1.70 -28.41 -6.45
C GLY A 188 -0.64 -28.31 -5.34
N ALA A 189 0.33 -27.41 -5.45
CA ALA A 189 1.30 -27.17 -4.38
C ALA A 189 0.67 -26.56 -3.12
N LEU A 190 -0.32 -25.68 -3.27
CA LEU A 190 -1.03 -25.09 -2.13
C LEU A 190 -1.94 -26.10 -1.43
N ASP A 191 -2.59 -27.00 -2.18
CA ASP A 191 -3.44 -28.05 -1.62
C ASP A 191 -2.63 -29.03 -0.76
N THR A 192 -1.36 -29.28 -1.09
CA THR A 192 -0.49 -30.12 -0.25
C THR A 192 -0.09 -29.48 1.10
N LEU A 193 -0.37 -28.21 1.31
CA LEU A 193 -0.08 -27.49 2.56
C LEU A 193 -1.27 -27.45 3.54
N GLN A 194 -2.44 -27.94 3.13
CA GLN A 194 -3.62 -28.08 3.98
C GLN A 194 -3.65 -29.43 4.67
#